data_AF-A0A1T3CCC8-F1
#
_entry.id   AF-A0A1T3CCC8-F1
#
_cell.length_a   1.000
_cell.length_b   1.000
_cell.length_c   1.000
_cell.angle_alpha   90.00
_cell.angle_beta   90.00
_cell.angle_gamma   90.00
#
_symmetry.space_group_name_H-M   'P 1'
#
loop_
_entity.id
_entity.type
_entity.pdbx_description
1 polymer ?
#
loop_
_entity_poly.entity_id
_entity_poly.type
_entity_poly.pdbx_seq_one_letter_code
_entity_poly.pdbx_strand_id
1 'polypeptide(L)'
;MTKSSLSISYYAFTALHLACFALAITVCGLYGTDLQRAKHFDDYTKSKWVYAVVVGALTAATCALYFIPLIIEAAGIFIAVWDLILFILWITLFGVFGKLYINENAHGNGDVERMKHAVWVDLTSALLWLIATVAASAYWLKHRNTRTRFTGRAKV
;
A
#
# COMPACT_ATOMS: atom_id res chain seq x y z
N MET A 1 17.68 -5.26 30.91
CA MET A 1 16.78 -6.07 30.06
C MET A 1 16.02 -5.15 29.11
N THR A 2 16.52 -4.94 27.90
CA THR A 2 15.90 -4.05 26.88
C THR A 2 16.09 -4.70 25.51
N LYS A 3 15.27 -5.72 25.21
CA LYS A 3 15.33 -6.47 23.93
C LYS A 3 13.95 -6.82 23.33
N SER A 4 12.86 -6.20 23.79
CA SER A 4 11.50 -6.56 23.34
C SER A 4 10.89 -5.64 22.26
N SER A 5 11.29 -4.36 22.15
CA SER A 5 10.63 -3.43 21.21
C SER A 5 11.04 -3.62 19.75
N LEU A 6 12.27 -4.05 19.49
CA LEU A 6 12.76 -4.29 18.12
C LEU A 6 12.07 -5.50 17.47
N SER A 7 11.85 -6.56 18.24
CA SER A 7 11.22 -7.78 17.76
C SER A 7 9.73 -7.58 17.44
N ILE A 8 8.98 -6.92 18.33
CA ILE A 8 7.54 -6.69 18.15
C ILE A 8 7.26 -5.77 16.96
N SER A 9 8.00 -4.67 16.83
CA SER A 9 7.84 -3.77 15.69
C SER A 9 8.17 -4.47 14.37
N TYR A 10 9.22 -5.29 14.33
CA TYR A 10 9.57 -6.06 13.13
C TYR A 10 8.49 -7.06 12.72
N TYR A 11 7.92 -7.82 13.67
CA TYR A 11 6.82 -8.73 13.39
C TYR A 11 5.55 -7.98 12.95
N ALA A 12 5.23 -6.84 13.56
CA ALA A 12 4.09 -6.02 13.18
C ALA A 12 4.26 -5.44 11.76
N PHE A 13 5.43 -4.90 11.42
CA PHE A 13 5.74 -4.45 10.06
C PHE A 13 5.68 -5.60 9.05
N THR A 14 6.24 -6.76 9.38
CA THR A 14 6.21 -7.93 8.48
C THR A 14 4.78 -8.42 8.25
N ALA A 15 3.96 -8.49 9.29
CA ALA A 15 2.56 -8.87 9.18
C ALA A 15 1.74 -7.86 8.36
N LEU A 16 1.99 -6.55 8.54
CA LEU A 16 1.36 -5.49 7.76
C LEU A 16 1.70 -5.66 6.28
N HIS A 17 2.98 -5.80 5.93
CA HIS A 17 3.39 -5.96 4.53
C HIS A 17 2.93 -7.29 3.92
N LEU A 18 2.81 -8.36 4.71
CA LEU A 18 2.20 -9.61 4.29
C LEU A 18 0.72 -9.42 3.92
N ALA A 19 -0.03 -8.67 4.73
CA ALA A 19 -1.41 -8.34 4.44
C ALA A 19 -1.51 -7.49 3.16
N CYS A 20 -0.69 -6.44 3.02
CA CYS A 20 -0.62 -5.64 1.79
C CYS A 20 -0.27 -6.49 0.56
N PHE A 21 0.64 -7.45 0.70
CA PHE A 21 1.03 -8.37 -0.37
C PHE A 21 -0.12 -9.28 -0.81
N ALA A 22 -0.85 -9.86 0.16
CA ALA A 22 -1.99 -10.71 -0.13
C ALA A 22 -3.11 -9.93 -0.83
N LEU A 23 -3.41 -8.71 -0.39
CA LEU A 23 -4.39 -7.84 -1.03
C LEU A 23 -3.94 -7.42 -2.44
N ALA A 24 -2.65 -7.10 -2.62
CA ALA A 24 -2.09 -6.74 -3.92
C ALA A 24 -2.22 -7.86 -4.95
N ILE A 25 -1.90 -9.10 -4.58
CA ILE A 25 -2.08 -10.27 -5.47
C ILE A 25 -3.56 -10.48 -5.79
N THR A 26 -4.43 -10.32 -4.79
CA THR A 26 -5.89 -10.44 -4.98
C THR A 26 -6.40 -9.44 -6.01
N VAL A 27 -5.98 -8.17 -5.91
CA VAL A 27 -6.32 -7.09 -6.84
C VAL A 27 -5.76 -7.38 -8.24
N CYS A 28 -4.51 -7.83 -8.36
CA CYS A 28 -3.93 -8.24 -9.63
C CYS A 28 -4.73 -9.39 -10.29
N GLY A 29 -5.14 -10.40 -9.52
CA GLY A 29 -5.92 -11.51 -10.03
C GLY A 29 -7.32 -11.07 -10.49
N LEU A 30 -8.01 -10.31 -9.65
CA LEU A 30 -9.35 -9.82 -9.92
C LEU A 30 -9.38 -8.93 -11.17
N TYR A 31 -8.62 -7.84 -11.17
CA TYR A 31 -8.60 -6.92 -12.31
C TYR A 31 -7.87 -7.46 -13.53
N GLY A 32 -6.89 -8.35 -13.36
CA GLY A 32 -6.21 -9.02 -14.48
C GLY A 32 -7.13 -9.98 -15.23
N THR A 33 -7.96 -10.75 -14.52
CA THR A 33 -8.96 -11.62 -15.15
C THR A 33 -10.07 -10.81 -15.82
N ASP A 34 -10.52 -9.71 -15.21
CA ASP A 34 -11.49 -8.81 -15.83
C ASP A 34 -10.89 -8.16 -17.09
N LEU A 35 -9.62 -7.74 -17.07
CA LEU A 35 -8.91 -7.21 -18.25
C LEU A 35 -8.82 -8.22 -19.40
N GLN A 36 -8.56 -9.49 -19.11
CA GLN A 36 -8.49 -10.53 -20.14
C GLN A 36 -9.87 -10.88 -20.72
N ARG A 37 -10.91 -10.77 -19.90
CA ARG A 37 -12.31 -10.95 -20.32
C ARG A 37 -12.86 -9.71 -21.03
N ALA A 38 -12.17 -8.57 -20.94
CA ALA A 38 -12.59 -7.25 -21.41
C ALA A 38 -12.66 -7.03 -22.93
N LYS A 39 -12.69 -8.08 -23.76
CA LYS A 39 -12.56 -7.96 -25.23
C LYS A 39 -13.59 -7.02 -25.88
N HIS A 40 -14.71 -6.76 -25.21
CA HIS A 40 -15.81 -5.92 -25.70
C HIS A 40 -15.97 -4.57 -24.99
N PHE A 41 -15.09 -4.23 -24.04
CA PHE A 41 -15.18 -2.94 -23.33
C PHE A 41 -14.39 -1.85 -24.04
N ASP A 42 -14.83 -0.60 -23.86
CA ASP A 42 -14.12 0.58 -24.37
C ASP A 42 -12.73 0.72 -23.76
N ASP A 43 -11.80 1.31 -24.51
CA ASP A 43 -10.40 1.48 -24.09
C ASP A 43 -10.26 2.32 -22.82
N TYR A 44 -11.21 3.23 -22.57
CA TYR A 44 -11.28 3.98 -21.32
C TYR A 44 -11.45 3.07 -20.09
N THR A 45 -12.33 2.07 -20.16
CA THR A 45 -12.54 1.11 -19.06
C THR A 45 -11.34 0.20 -18.89
N LYS A 46 -10.73 -0.26 -20.00
CA LYS A 46 -9.51 -1.07 -19.97
C LYS A 46 -8.37 -0.34 -19.26
N SER A 47 -8.20 0.96 -19.51
CA SER A 47 -7.12 1.75 -18.88
C SER A 47 -7.20 1.78 -17.36
N LYS A 48 -8.40 1.80 -16.77
CA LYS A 48 -8.62 1.77 -15.32
C LYS A 48 -8.21 0.42 -14.72
N TRP A 49 -8.52 -0.67 -15.41
CA TRP A 49 -8.17 -2.03 -14.99
C TRP A 49 -6.67 -2.28 -15.11
N VAL A 50 -6.02 -1.75 -16.16
CA VAL A 50 -4.55 -1.76 -16.29
C VAL A 50 -3.92 -0.99 -15.14
N TYR A 51 -4.43 0.19 -14.79
CA TYR A 51 -3.94 0.96 -13.66
C TYR A 51 -4.02 0.16 -12.35
N ALA A 52 -5.13 -0.55 -12.10
CA ALA A 52 -5.29 -1.42 -10.93
C ALA A 52 -4.22 -2.52 -10.86
N VAL A 53 -3.97 -3.20 -11.99
CA VAL A 53 -2.96 -4.26 -12.08
C VAL A 53 -1.55 -3.71 -11.85
N VAL A 54 -1.23 -2.54 -12.40
CA VAL A 54 0.08 -1.89 -12.22
C VAL A 54 0.30 -1.48 -10.76
N VAL A 55 -0.70 -0.88 -10.11
CA VAL A 55 -0.62 -0.50 -8.69
C VAL A 55 -0.48 -1.75 -7.80
N GLY A 56 -1.24 -2.81 -8.09
CA GLY A 56 -1.11 -4.09 -7.40
C GLY A 56 0.28 -4.71 -7.59
N ALA A 57 0.81 -4.73 -8.81
CA ALA A 57 2.14 -5.27 -9.09
C ALA A 57 3.26 -4.48 -8.40
N LEU A 58 3.16 -3.14 -8.40
CA LEU A 58 4.11 -2.27 -7.70
C LEU A 58 4.07 -2.51 -6.19
N THR A 59 2.88 -2.71 -5.63
CA THR A 59 2.66 -3.05 -4.22
C THR A 59 3.28 -4.41 -3.90
N ALA A 60 3.02 -5.42 -4.72
CA ALA A 60 3.58 -6.76 -4.54
C ALA A 60 5.11 -6.77 -4.60
N ALA A 61 5.69 -6.04 -5.56
CA ALA A 61 7.13 -5.85 -5.67
C ALA A 61 7.71 -5.13 -4.45
N THR A 62 7.04 -4.08 -3.96
CA THR A 62 7.47 -3.33 -2.76
C THR A 62 7.45 -4.24 -1.53
N CYS A 63 6.38 -5.00 -1.31
CA CYS A 63 6.30 -5.95 -0.20
C CYS A 63 7.38 -7.05 -0.30
N ALA A 64 7.66 -7.56 -1.49
CA ALA A 64 8.73 -8.53 -1.71
C ALA A 64 10.11 -7.96 -1.35
N LEU A 65 10.37 -6.69 -1.69
CA LEU A 65 11.59 -5.99 -1.28
C LEU A 65 11.65 -5.77 0.24
N TYR A 66 10.52 -5.43 0.87
CA TYR A 66 10.46 -5.19 2.31
C TYR A 66 10.59 -6.46 3.15
N PHE A 67 10.41 -7.65 2.58
CA PHE A 67 10.81 -8.90 3.25
C PHE A 67 12.33 -9.03 3.45
N ILE A 68 13.14 -8.24 2.73
CA ILE A 68 14.59 -8.20 2.91
C ILE A 68 14.93 -7.18 4.01
N PRO A 69 15.35 -7.62 5.22
CA PRO A 69 15.54 -6.71 6.36
C PRO A 69 16.59 -5.62 6.13
N LEU A 70 17.56 -5.86 5.24
CA LEU A 70 18.60 -4.89 4.86
C LEU A 70 18.05 -3.60 4.23
N ILE A 71 16.91 -3.66 3.54
CA ILE A 71 16.33 -2.49 2.87
C ILE A 71 15.65 -1.56 3.89
N ILE A 72 15.00 -2.15 4.90
CA ILE A 72 14.30 -1.40 5.95
C ILE A 72 15.30 -0.61 6.81
N GLU A 73 16.46 -1.19 7.11
CA GLU A 73 17.50 -0.53 7.92
C GLU A 73 18.22 0.60 7.16
N ALA A 74 18.37 0.49 5.83
CA ALA A 74 19.11 1.46 5.03
C ALA A 74 18.28 2.69 4.63
N ALA A 75 16.96 2.55 4.47
CA ALA A 75 16.17 3.53 3.72
C ALA A 75 15.45 4.62 4.54
N GLY A 76 15.43 4.57 5.88
CA GLY A 76 15.02 5.70 6.73
C GLY A 76 13.74 6.42 6.26
N ILE A 77 13.82 7.74 6.00
CA ILE A 77 12.67 8.55 5.55
C ILE A 77 12.20 8.22 4.11
N PHE A 78 13.04 7.60 3.29
CA PHE A 78 12.64 7.20 1.94
C PHE A 78 11.53 6.13 1.96
N ILE A 79 11.51 5.27 2.98
CA ILE A 79 10.42 4.29 3.19
C ILE A 79 9.11 5.03 3.42
N ALA A 80 9.08 6.00 4.34
CA ALA A 80 7.88 6.76 4.63
C ALA A 80 7.35 7.54 3.40
N VAL A 81 8.24 8.09 2.59
CA VAL A 81 7.85 8.77 1.34
C VAL A 81 7.33 7.77 0.31
N TRP A 82 7.94 6.61 0.18
CA TRP A 82 7.50 5.56 -0.75
C TRP A 82 6.15 4.96 -0.34
N ASP A 83 5.97 4.65 0.95
CA ASP A 83 4.70 4.19 1.52
C ASP A 83 3.58 5.20 1.27
N LEU A 84 3.88 6.50 1.36
CA LEU A 84 2.93 7.58 1.07
C LEU A 84 2.57 7.61 -0.43
N ILE A 85 3.53 7.39 -1.33
CA ILE A 85 3.25 7.28 -2.77
C ILE A 85 2.30 6.11 -3.04
N LEU A 86 2.56 4.94 -2.43
CA LEU A 86 1.69 3.78 -2.56
C LEU A 86 0.29 4.07 -1.99
N PHE A 87 0.19 4.73 -0.84
CA PHE A 87 -1.09 5.19 -0.30
C PHE A 87 -1.86 6.07 -1.30
N ILE A 88 -1.19 7.04 -1.92
CA ILE A 88 -1.81 7.94 -2.91
C ILE A 88 -2.32 7.13 -4.11
N LEU A 89 -1.53 6.18 -4.62
CA LEU A 89 -1.94 5.32 -5.74
C LEU A 89 -3.18 4.49 -5.40
N TRP A 90 -3.21 3.86 -4.22
CA TRP A 90 -4.34 3.06 -3.75
C TRP A 90 -5.60 3.90 -3.51
N ILE A 91 -5.49 5.10 -2.91
CA ILE A 91 -6.66 5.95 -2.70
C ILE A 91 -7.19 6.53 -4.02
N THR A 92 -6.32 6.80 -5.00
CA THR A 92 -6.77 7.18 -6.35
C THR A 92 -7.46 6.03 -7.07
N LEU A 93 -6.96 4.79 -6.90
CA LEU A 93 -7.61 3.59 -7.42
C LEU A 93 -9.03 3.45 -6.84
N PHE A 94 -9.13 3.52 -5.52
CA PHE A 94 -10.41 3.53 -4.81
C PHE A 94 -11.33 4.65 -5.31
N GLY A 95 -10.83 5.87 -5.54
CA GLY A 95 -11.65 6.96 -6.04
C GLY A 95 -12.22 6.71 -7.45
N VAL A 96 -11.41 6.13 -8.35
CA VAL A 96 -11.80 5.81 -9.72
C VAL A 96 -12.86 4.71 -9.75
N PHE A 97 -12.65 3.62 -9.01
CA PHE A 97 -13.57 2.49 -8.96
C PHE A 97 -14.79 2.76 -8.06
N GLY A 98 -14.60 3.51 -6.97
CA GLY A 98 -15.66 3.95 -6.08
C GLY A 98 -16.69 4.79 -6.83
N LYS A 99 -16.27 5.77 -7.63
CA LYS A 99 -17.19 6.56 -8.46
C LYS A 99 -17.98 5.70 -9.46
N LEU A 100 -17.34 4.64 -9.98
CA LEU A 100 -17.93 3.78 -11.01
C LEU A 100 -18.92 2.75 -10.45
N TYR A 101 -18.66 2.21 -9.26
CA TYR A 101 -19.42 1.07 -8.73
C TYR A 101 -20.23 1.37 -7.47
N ILE A 102 -19.93 2.41 -6.68
CA ILE A 102 -20.70 2.70 -5.45
C ILE A 102 -22.15 3.09 -5.75
N ASN A 103 -22.35 3.92 -6.79
CA ASN A 103 -23.69 4.42 -7.14
C ASN A 103 -24.39 3.57 -8.21
N GLU A 104 -23.73 2.57 -8.77
CA GLU A 104 -24.31 1.73 -9.82
C GLU A 104 -25.25 0.67 -9.22
N ASN A 105 -26.46 0.56 -9.79
CA ASN A 105 -27.45 -0.40 -9.35
C ASN A 105 -27.07 -1.79 -9.90
N ALA A 106 -26.84 -2.75 -9.00
CA ALA A 106 -26.32 -4.05 -9.41
C ALA A 106 -27.32 -4.88 -10.24
N HIS A 107 -28.61 -4.52 -10.33
CA HIS A 107 -29.65 -5.20 -11.13
C HIS A 107 -29.58 -6.75 -11.18
N GLY A 108 -29.11 -7.40 -10.10
CA GLY A 108 -28.92 -8.86 -10.03
C GLY A 108 -27.69 -9.40 -10.79
N ASN A 109 -26.81 -8.56 -11.31
CA ASN A 109 -25.56 -8.95 -11.93
C ASN A 109 -24.45 -9.15 -10.88
N GLY A 110 -24.07 -10.40 -10.65
CA GLY A 110 -23.03 -10.78 -9.68
C GLY A 110 -21.64 -10.19 -9.99
N ASP A 111 -21.36 -9.78 -11.23
CA ASP A 111 -20.10 -9.11 -11.56
C ASP A 111 -20.02 -7.70 -10.96
N VAL A 112 -21.16 -6.97 -10.89
CA VAL A 112 -21.22 -5.63 -10.28
C VAL A 112 -21.08 -5.72 -8.77
N GLU A 113 -21.68 -6.73 -8.16
CA GLU A 113 -21.55 -6.99 -6.72
C GLU A 113 -20.12 -7.39 -6.34
N ARG A 114 -19.46 -8.23 -7.14
CA ARG A 114 -18.02 -8.53 -6.99
C ARG A 114 -17.17 -7.25 -7.06
N MET A 115 -17.45 -6.36 -8.01
CA MET A 115 -16.73 -5.09 -8.14
C MET A 115 -16.96 -4.15 -6.94
N LYS A 116 -18.16 -4.16 -6.34
CA LYS A 116 -18.40 -3.42 -5.09
C LYS A 116 -17.54 -3.93 -3.94
N HIS A 117 -17.37 -5.25 -3.80
CA HIS A 117 -16.45 -5.82 -2.82
C HIS A 117 -14.99 -5.46 -3.11
N ALA A 118 -14.58 -5.45 -4.39
CA ALA A 118 -13.23 -5.06 -4.79
C ALA A 118 -12.89 -3.62 -4.41
N VAL A 119 -13.85 -2.69 -4.55
CA VAL A 119 -13.70 -1.30 -4.09
C VAL A 119 -13.36 -1.22 -2.59
N TRP A 120 -13.97 -2.07 -1.76
CA TRP A 120 -13.64 -2.11 -0.33
C TRP A 120 -12.24 -2.70 -0.06
N VAL A 121 -11.79 -3.63 -0.90
CA VAL A 121 -10.42 -4.16 -0.85
C VAL A 121 -9.39 -3.08 -1.18
N ASP A 122 -9.68 -2.23 -2.18
CA ASP A 122 -8.82 -1.10 -2.53
C ASP A 122 -8.74 -0.09 -1.39
N LEU A 123 -9.87 0.24 -0.74
CA LEU A 123 -9.89 1.12 0.43
C LEU A 123 -9.09 0.55 1.60
N THR A 124 -9.25 -0.75 1.87
CA THR A 124 -8.52 -1.44 2.93
C THR A 124 -7.02 -1.38 2.68
N SER A 125 -6.61 -1.62 1.42
CA SER A 125 -5.20 -1.52 1.01
C SER A 125 -4.67 -0.10 1.17
N ALA A 126 -5.45 0.93 0.81
CA ALA A 126 -5.09 2.32 1.04
C ALA A 126 -4.89 2.60 2.55
N LEU A 127 -5.82 2.18 3.40
CA LEU A 127 -5.71 2.39 4.84
C LEU A 127 -4.49 1.68 5.44
N LEU A 128 -4.16 0.47 4.98
CA LEU A 128 -2.95 -0.24 5.42
C LEU A 128 -1.67 0.51 5.03
N TRP A 129 -1.60 1.07 3.81
CA TRP A 129 -0.48 1.91 3.38
C TRP A 129 -0.39 3.23 4.15
N LEU A 130 -1.53 3.80 4.57
CA LEU A 130 -1.54 4.96 5.46
C LEU A 130 -0.96 4.61 6.82
N ILE A 131 -1.34 3.47 7.40
CA ILE A 131 -0.79 2.97 8.67
C ILE A 131 0.72 2.72 8.52
N ALA A 132 1.16 2.11 7.41
CA ALA A 132 2.58 1.90 7.11
C ALA A 132 3.35 3.23 7.08
N THR A 133 2.82 4.21 6.35
CA THR A 133 3.39 5.56 6.23
C THR A 133 3.54 6.23 7.60
N VAL A 134 2.49 6.19 8.43
CA VAL A 134 2.51 6.77 9.78
C VAL A 134 3.49 6.03 10.68
N ALA A 135 3.53 4.70 10.61
CA ALA A 135 4.44 3.88 11.40
C ALA A 135 5.91 4.14 11.01
N ALA A 136 6.23 4.18 9.70
CA ALA A 136 7.56 4.50 9.19
C ALA A 136 7.98 5.93 9.56
N SER A 137 7.07 6.90 9.45
CA SER A 137 7.31 8.29 9.85
C SER A 137 7.56 8.41 11.35
N ALA A 138 6.75 7.77 12.19
CA ALA A 138 6.91 7.77 13.64
C ALA A 138 8.21 7.08 14.07
N TYR A 139 8.58 5.97 13.43
CA TYR A 139 9.84 5.29 13.65
C TYR A 139 11.02 6.20 13.32
N TRP A 140 11.01 6.84 12.15
CA TRP A 140 12.04 7.81 11.77
C TRP A 140 12.12 9.00 12.74
N LEU A 141 10.97 9.56 13.16
CA LEU A 141 10.92 10.67 14.13
C LEU A 141 11.49 10.28 15.50
N LYS A 142 11.31 9.02 15.91
CA LYS A 142 11.87 8.51 17.16
C LYS A 142 13.38 8.28 17.08
N HIS A 143 13.88 7.80 15.93
CA HIS A 143 15.30 7.48 15.73
C HIS A 143 16.16 8.65 15.24
N ARG A 144 15.58 9.71 14.65
CA ARG A 144 16.32 10.95 14.29
C ARG A 144 16.87 11.71 15.49
N ASN A 145 16.26 11.58 16.66
CA ASN A 145 16.69 12.28 17.88
C ASN A 145 18.02 11.77 18.45
N THR A 146 18.55 10.64 17.97
CA THR A 146 19.87 10.13 18.37
C THR A 146 21.02 10.71 17.52
N ARG A 147 20.71 11.45 16.44
CA ARG A 147 21.71 12.02 15.50
C ARG A 147 22.00 13.52 15.67
N THR A 148 21.59 14.16 16.76
CA THR A 148 22.06 15.52 17.10
C THR A 148 23.39 15.43 17.88
N ARG A 149 24.47 15.10 17.17
CA ARG A 149 25.85 15.14 17.69
C ARG A 149 26.65 16.34 17.19
N PHE A 150 26.00 17.47 16.93
CA PHE A 150 26.70 18.75 16.84
C PHE A 150 26.67 19.46 18.19
N THR A 151 27.59 19.05 19.05
CA THR A 151 28.06 19.81 20.20
C THR A 151 28.75 21.09 19.71
N GLY A 152 28.07 22.22 19.88
CA GLY A 152 28.65 23.56 19.77
C GLY A 152 28.49 24.34 21.07
N ARG A 153 28.77 23.72 22.22
CA ARG A 153 28.96 24.46 23.48
C ARG A 153 30.47 24.60 23.72
N ALA A 154 31.09 25.56 23.05
CA ALA A 154 32.30 26.18 23.58
C ALA A 154 31.85 27.10 24.72
N LYS A 155 32.16 26.73 25.97
CA LYS A 155 32.27 27.70 27.05
C LYS A 155 33.69 28.26 26.99
N VAL A 156 33.82 29.55 26.68
CA VAL A 156 34.97 30.36 27.07
C VAL A 156 34.70 30.98 28.43
#